data_AF-A0A2R6QZS5-F1
#
_entry.id   AF-A0A2R6QZS5-F1
#
_cell.length_a   1.000
_cell.length_b   1.000
_cell.length_c   1.000
_cell.angle_alpha   90.00
_cell.angle_beta   90.00
_cell.angle_gamma   90.00
#
_symmetry.space_group_name_H-M   'P 1'
#
loop_
_entity.id
_entity.type
_entity.pdbx_description
1 polymer ?
#
loop_
_entity_poly.entity_id
_entity_poly.type
_entity_poly.pdbx_seq_one_letter_code
_entity_poly.pdbx_strand_id
1 'polypeptide(L)'
;MKFGKSLRNEIAKALSAWENEFISYKELKKQLNLIAQQAAGERIGFITLLDSELEKVNKFFIEKEEEYIIRGKELKERVANLESIGDRTQVKLDILEFHREMVLLLQYSVLNFAGLLKIVKKHNKKTGISISLAFMPMVLQQPFFITDLICKLLKECEVMLNQLFL
;
A
#
# COMPACT_ATOMS: atom_id res chain seq x y z
N MET A 1 12.58 12.23 -15.97
CA MET A 1 11.73 12.51 -14.77
C MET A 1 12.38 11.97 -13.49
N LYS A 2 12.27 12.69 -12.37
CA LYS A 2 12.85 12.36 -11.04
C LYS A 2 11.86 11.57 -10.14
N PHE A 3 11.26 10.49 -10.66
CA PHE A 3 10.22 9.75 -9.92
C PHE A 3 10.63 9.32 -8.51
N GLY A 4 11.82 8.77 -8.32
CA GLY A 4 12.28 8.36 -6.98
C GLY A 4 12.41 9.50 -5.97
N LYS A 5 12.53 10.77 -6.42
CA LYS A 5 12.46 11.94 -5.53
C LYS A 5 11.01 12.30 -5.21
N SER A 6 10.10 12.20 -6.19
CA SER A 6 8.66 12.42 -5.99
C SER A 6 8.09 11.42 -4.99
N LEU A 7 8.36 10.13 -5.20
CA LEU A 7 7.88 9.05 -4.34
C LEU A 7 8.30 9.24 -2.88
N ARG A 8 9.58 9.52 -2.63
CA ARG A 8 10.06 9.82 -1.27
C ARG A 8 9.39 11.05 -0.65
N ASN A 9 9.19 12.11 -1.45
CA ASN A 9 8.53 13.31 -0.95
C ASN A 9 7.05 13.04 -0.61
N GLU A 10 6.36 12.21 -1.39
CA GLU A 10 4.96 11.82 -1.14
C GLU A 10 4.87 10.95 0.12
N ILE A 11 5.77 9.97 0.27
CA ILE A 11 5.88 9.13 1.48
C ILE A 11 6.15 9.99 2.71
N ALA A 12 7.16 10.86 2.67
CA ALA A 12 7.53 11.71 3.80
C ALA A 12 6.42 12.69 4.24
N LYS A 13 5.55 13.10 3.32
CA LYS A 13 4.45 14.04 3.62
C LYS A 13 3.21 13.37 4.19
N ALA A 14 2.84 12.22 3.65
CA ALA A 14 1.54 11.60 3.95
C ALA A 14 1.64 10.33 4.79
N LEU A 15 2.79 9.65 4.76
CA LEU A 15 2.95 8.25 5.18
C LEU A 15 4.32 8.03 5.87
N SER A 16 4.81 9.03 6.61
CA SER A 16 6.15 8.99 7.22
C SER A 16 6.32 7.81 8.18
N ALA A 17 5.25 7.43 8.90
CA ALA A 17 5.26 6.27 9.79
C ALA A 17 5.45 4.93 9.05
N TRP A 18 5.16 4.87 7.75
CA TRP A 18 5.23 3.64 6.93
C TRP A 18 6.39 3.67 5.94
N GLU A 19 7.34 4.61 6.07
CA GLU A 19 8.40 4.84 5.07
C GLU A 19 9.20 3.56 4.75
N ASN A 20 9.51 2.76 5.77
CA ASN A 20 10.31 1.53 5.62
C ASN A 20 9.55 0.37 4.96
N GLU A 21 8.21 0.47 4.93
CA GLU A 21 7.32 -0.56 4.39
C GLU A 21 7.08 -0.38 2.89
N PHE A 22 7.50 0.73 2.29
CA PHE A 22 7.43 0.93 0.84
C PHE A 22 8.51 0.16 0.10
N ILE A 23 8.26 -0.10 -1.19
CA ILE A 23 9.24 -0.63 -2.11
C ILE A 23 10.51 0.23 -2.15
N SER A 24 11.66 -0.38 -1.90
CA SER A 24 12.98 0.26 -1.85
C SER A 24 13.47 0.64 -3.25
N TYR A 25 12.84 1.65 -3.88
CA TYR A 25 13.15 2.07 -5.24
C TYR A 25 14.61 2.49 -5.43
N LYS A 26 15.28 2.96 -4.37
CA LYS A 26 16.71 3.30 -4.37
C LYS A 26 17.57 2.05 -4.56
N GLU A 27 17.31 0.99 -3.79
CA GLU A 27 18.12 -0.23 -3.82
C GLU A 27 17.88 -1.03 -5.10
N LEU A 28 16.61 -1.15 -5.53
CA LEU A 28 16.29 -1.76 -6.82
C LEU A 28 16.97 -1.05 -8.00
N LYS A 29 17.05 0.28 -7.95
CA LYS A 29 17.77 1.05 -8.97
C LYS A 29 19.29 0.82 -8.92
N LYS A 30 19.85 0.61 -7.72
CA LYS A 30 21.28 0.31 -7.54
C LYS A 30 21.60 -1.06 -8.14
N GLN A 31 20.83 -2.10 -7.81
CA GLN A 31 20.95 -3.42 -8.43
C GLN A 31 20.80 -3.36 -9.95
N LEU A 32 19.85 -2.57 -10.45
CA LEU A 32 19.68 -2.39 -11.89
C LEU A 32 20.87 -1.72 -12.58
N ASN A 33 21.64 -0.89 -11.88
CA ASN A 33 22.87 -0.33 -12.44
C ASN A 33 23.99 -1.37 -12.51
N LEU A 34 24.04 -2.31 -11.56
CA LEU A 34 25.00 -3.40 -11.56
C LEU A 34 24.77 -4.32 -12.76
N ILE A 35 23.51 -4.75 -13.00
CA ILE A 35 23.13 -5.57 -14.17
C ILE A 35 23.56 -4.95 -15.51
N ALA A 36 23.60 -3.63 -15.61
CA ALA A 36 24.02 -2.95 -16.83
C ALA A 36 25.54 -3.07 -17.08
N GLN A 37 26.30 -3.49 -16.08
CA GLN A 37 27.77 -3.57 -16.08
C GLN A 37 28.28 -5.02 -16.21
N GLN A 38 27.53 -6.07 -15.81
CA GLN A 38 27.94 -7.48 -15.95
C GLN A 38 26.78 -8.51 -16.11
N ALA A 39 27.14 -9.76 -16.43
CA ALA A 39 26.33 -10.84 -17.04
C ALA A 39 25.15 -11.43 -16.20
N ALA A 40 24.47 -12.43 -16.78
CA ALA A 40 23.19 -13.04 -16.36
C ALA A 40 22.98 -13.37 -14.86
N GLY A 41 24.03 -13.57 -14.06
CA GLY A 41 23.91 -13.79 -12.61
C GLY A 41 23.33 -12.60 -11.84
N GLU A 42 23.64 -11.36 -12.27
CA GLU A 42 23.10 -10.16 -11.62
C GLU A 42 21.61 -9.94 -11.92
N ARG A 43 21.10 -10.53 -13.02
CA ARG A 43 19.67 -10.51 -13.34
C ARG A 43 18.86 -11.26 -12.30
N ILE A 44 19.35 -12.42 -11.86
CA ILE A 44 18.71 -13.22 -10.82
C ILE A 44 18.63 -12.39 -9.55
N GLY A 45 19.71 -11.70 -9.18
CA GLY A 45 19.76 -10.83 -8.00
C GLY A 45 18.69 -9.71 -8.00
N PHE A 46 18.42 -9.08 -9.15
CA PHE A 46 17.35 -8.08 -9.24
C PHE A 46 15.95 -8.67 -9.10
N ILE A 47 15.70 -9.84 -9.71
CA ILE A 47 14.40 -10.50 -9.61
C ILE A 47 14.16 -10.93 -8.16
N THR A 48 15.13 -11.58 -7.53
CA THR A 48 15.04 -11.97 -6.11
C THR A 48 14.83 -10.78 -5.19
N LEU A 49 15.52 -9.66 -5.41
CA LEU A 49 15.30 -8.44 -4.62
C LEU A 49 13.91 -7.85 -4.87
N LEU A 50 13.41 -7.88 -6.11
CA LEU A 50 12.08 -7.39 -6.43
C LEU A 50 11.01 -8.23 -5.73
N ASP A 51 11.15 -9.56 -5.75
CA ASP A 51 10.24 -10.48 -5.07
C ASP A 51 10.25 -10.24 -3.55
N SER A 52 11.42 -10.10 -2.93
CA SER A 52 11.49 -9.81 -1.48
C SER A 52 10.86 -8.47 -1.10
N GLU A 53 10.99 -7.46 -1.95
CA GLU A 53 10.34 -6.17 -1.73
C GLU A 53 8.82 -6.25 -1.91
N LEU A 54 8.32 -7.09 -2.81
CA LEU A 54 6.89 -7.35 -2.97
C LEU A 54 6.32 -8.12 -1.78
N GLU A 55 7.02 -9.14 -1.29
CA GLU A 55 6.62 -9.87 -0.06
C GLU A 55 6.50 -8.93 1.13
N LYS A 56 7.47 -8.03 1.32
CA LYS A 56 7.42 -7.00 2.36
C LYS A 56 6.16 -6.13 2.24
N VAL A 57 5.91 -5.59 1.04
CA VAL A 57 4.75 -4.72 0.78
C VAL A 57 3.43 -5.44 1.03
N ASN A 58 3.33 -6.71 0.60
CA ASN A 58 2.16 -7.53 0.84
C ASN A 58 1.95 -7.83 2.31
N LYS A 59 3.01 -8.21 3.02
CA LYS A 59 2.95 -8.51 4.45
C LYS A 59 2.39 -7.32 5.22
N PHE A 60 2.94 -6.13 5.01
CA PHE A 60 2.46 -4.91 5.66
C PHE A 60 0.99 -4.63 5.32
N PHE A 61 0.59 -4.79 4.05
CA PHE A 61 -0.79 -4.54 3.64
C PHE A 61 -1.77 -5.51 4.30
N ILE A 62 -1.46 -6.81 4.33
CA ILE A 62 -2.30 -7.83 4.98
C ILE A 62 -2.43 -7.56 6.47
N GLU A 63 -1.32 -7.28 7.16
CA GLU A 63 -1.33 -6.97 8.60
C GLU A 63 -2.23 -5.77 8.90
N LYS A 64 -2.22 -4.74 8.03
CA LYS A 64 -3.11 -3.58 8.16
C LYS A 64 -4.56 -3.91 7.83
N GLU A 65 -4.83 -4.74 6.83
CA GLU A 65 -6.19 -5.21 6.54
C GLU A 65 -6.79 -5.96 7.73
N GLU A 66 -6.01 -6.85 8.36
CA GLU A 66 -6.44 -7.61 9.53
C GLU A 66 -6.74 -6.68 10.72
N GLU A 67 -5.85 -5.73 11.01
CA GLU A 67 -6.07 -4.69 12.03
C GLU A 67 -7.37 -3.92 11.77
N TYR A 68 -7.64 -3.55 10.52
CA TYR A 68 -8.82 -2.78 10.15
C TYR A 68 -10.12 -3.60 10.22
N ILE A 69 -10.08 -4.90 9.93
CA ILE A 69 -11.24 -5.77 10.15
C ILE A 69 -11.62 -5.78 11.63
N ILE A 70 -10.64 -5.91 12.52
CA ILE A 70 -10.87 -5.96 13.98
C ILE A 70 -11.43 -4.62 14.46
N ARG A 71 -10.72 -3.51 14.16
CA ARG A 71 -11.12 -2.16 14.57
C ARG A 71 -12.49 -1.76 14.00
N GLY A 72 -12.80 -2.17 12.77
CA GLY A 72 -14.09 -1.94 12.15
C GLY A 72 -15.25 -2.66 12.87
N LYS A 73 -15.02 -3.87 13.40
CA LYS A 73 -16.01 -4.59 14.23
C LYS A 73 -16.22 -3.88 15.57
N GLU A 74 -15.14 -3.52 16.25
CA GLU A 74 -15.19 -2.81 17.53
C GLU A 74 -15.94 -1.47 17.41
N LEU A 75 -15.68 -0.70 16.36
CA LEU A 75 -16.39 0.57 16.11
C LEU A 75 -17.89 0.35 15.86
N LYS A 76 -18.28 -0.69 15.13
CA LYS A 76 -19.71 -1.01 14.94
C LYS A 76 -20.40 -1.35 16.26
N GLU A 77 -19.76 -2.13 17.12
CA GLU A 77 -20.31 -2.47 18.44
C GLU A 77 -20.44 -1.21 19.32
N ARG A 78 -19.43 -0.32 19.29
CA ARG A 78 -19.50 0.96 20.00
C ARG A 78 -20.65 1.84 19.51
N VAL A 79 -20.89 1.89 18.19
CA VAL A 79 -22.03 2.62 17.62
C VAL A 79 -23.37 2.04 18.09
N ALA A 80 -23.49 0.71 18.18
CA ALA A 80 -24.71 0.04 18.62
C ALA A 80 -25.04 0.27 20.11
N ASN A 81 -24.02 0.46 20.94
CA ASN A 81 -24.15 0.59 22.41
C ASN A 81 -24.05 2.05 22.90
N LEU A 82 -24.36 3.05 22.07
CA LEU A 82 -24.26 4.46 22.46
C LEU A 82 -25.34 4.87 23.47
N GLU A 83 -24.92 5.36 24.63
CA GLU A 83 -25.83 5.82 25.70
C GLU A 83 -25.92 7.36 25.81
N SER A 84 -24.88 8.11 25.40
CA SER A 84 -24.81 9.57 25.58
C SER A 84 -24.35 10.37 24.35
N ILE A 85 -24.61 11.69 24.37
CA ILE A 85 -24.19 12.64 23.32
C ILE A 85 -22.65 12.82 23.31
N GLY A 86 -22.01 12.76 24.48
CA GLY A 86 -20.55 12.83 24.60
C GLY A 86 -19.88 11.64 23.91
N ASP A 87 -20.39 10.43 24.17
CA ASP A 87 -19.92 9.20 23.55
C ASP A 87 -20.14 9.21 22.03
N ARG A 88 -21.28 9.74 21.58
CA ARG A 88 -21.58 9.92 20.15
C ARG A 88 -20.57 10.82 19.45
N THR A 89 -20.07 11.87 20.11
CA THR A 89 -19.05 12.76 19.51
C THR A 89 -17.69 12.08 19.42
N GLN A 90 -17.27 11.37 20.48
CA GLN A 90 -16.01 10.65 20.47
C GLN A 90 -16.00 9.53 19.41
N VAL A 91 -17.08 8.75 19.33
CA VAL A 91 -17.20 7.68 18.33
C VAL A 91 -17.16 8.23 16.90
N LYS A 92 -17.74 9.41 16.64
CA LYS A 92 -17.59 10.08 15.32
C LYS A 92 -16.13 10.38 14.97
N LEU A 93 -15.37 10.93 15.91
CA LEU A 93 -13.96 11.25 15.70
C LEU A 93 -13.15 9.99 15.42
N ASP A 94 -13.39 8.92 16.19
CA ASP A 94 -12.70 7.65 16.02
C ASP A 94 -13.00 7.01 14.66
N ILE A 95 -14.24 7.10 14.17
CA ILE A 95 -14.61 6.62 12.82
C ILE A 95 -13.94 7.45 11.73
N LEU A 96 -13.86 8.78 11.89
CA LEU A 96 -13.20 9.66 10.91
C LEU A 96 -11.69 9.40 10.85
N GLU A 97 -11.05 9.19 12.00
CA GLU A 97 -9.63 8.81 12.06
C GLU A 97 -9.40 7.45 11.39
N PHE A 98 -10.23 6.46 11.71
CA PHE A 98 -10.17 5.14 11.08
C PHE A 98 -10.37 5.20 9.56
N HIS A 99 -11.34 5.99 9.08
CA HIS A 99 -11.55 6.25 7.67
C HIS A 99 -10.30 6.87 7.03
N ARG A 100 -9.70 7.88 7.66
CA ARG A 100 -8.47 8.52 7.19
C ARG A 100 -7.34 7.50 7.05
N GLU A 101 -7.14 6.63 8.03
CA GLU A 101 -6.11 5.59 7.99
C GLU A 101 -6.31 4.61 6.81
N MET A 102 -7.54 4.18 6.55
CA MET A 102 -7.84 3.34 5.39
C MET A 102 -7.53 4.03 4.06
N VAL A 103 -7.83 5.33 3.93
CA VAL A 103 -7.45 6.12 2.74
C VAL A 103 -5.93 6.18 2.58
N LEU A 104 -5.18 6.28 3.67
CA LEU A 104 -3.71 6.21 3.64
C LEU A 104 -3.22 4.85 3.13
N LEU A 105 -3.87 3.74 3.51
CA LEU A 105 -3.52 2.39 3.02
C LEU A 105 -3.82 2.23 1.52
N LEU A 106 -4.91 2.81 1.02
CA LEU A 106 -5.18 2.87 -0.43
C LEU A 106 -4.09 3.66 -1.16
N GLN A 107 -3.67 4.80 -0.60
CA GLN A 107 -2.57 5.59 -1.18
C GLN A 107 -1.26 4.79 -1.17
N TYR A 108 -0.98 4.03 -0.10
CA TYR A 108 0.17 3.13 -0.01
C TYR A 108 0.17 2.10 -1.17
N SER A 109 -0.98 1.46 -1.43
CA SER A 109 -1.15 0.53 -2.56
C SER A 109 -0.81 1.19 -3.90
N VAL A 110 -1.41 2.35 -4.19
CA VAL A 110 -1.21 3.09 -5.45
C VAL A 110 0.26 3.47 -5.66
N LEU A 111 0.93 3.96 -4.62
CA LEU A 111 2.32 4.38 -4.70
C LEU A 111 3.28 3.21 -4.93
N ASN A 112 3.08 2.09 -4.23
CA ASN A 112 3.88 0.88 -4.44
C ASN A 112 3.68 0.29 -5.83
N PHE A 113 2.43 0.26 -6.32
CA PHE A 113 2.14 -0.19 -7.69
C PHE A 113 2.82 0.71 -8.74
N ALA A 114 2.74 2.03 -8.57
CA ALA A 114 3.43 2.97 -9.44
C ALA A 114 4.96 2.78 -9.39
N GLY A 115 5.51 2.48 -8.21
CA GLY A 115 6.91 2.12 -7.98
C GLY A 115 7.33 0.90 -8.77
N LEU A 116 6.56 -0.19 -8.65
CA LEU A 116 6.75 -1.44 -9.36
C LEU A 116 6.73 -1.24 -10.89
N LEU A 117 5.68 -0.61 -11.41
CA LEU A 117 5.58 -0.35 -12.86
C LEU A 117 6.78 0.45 -13.38
N LYS A 118 7.23 1.46 -12.62
CA LYS A 118 8.35 2.30 -13.04
C LYS A 118 9.69 1.60 -12.94
N ILE A 119 9.91 0.69 -11.99
CA ILE A 119 11.17 -0.05 -11.90
C ILE A 119 11.24 -1.12 -13.00
N VAL A 120 10.15 -1.83 -13.26
CA VAL A 120 10.06 -2.82 -14.35
C VAL A 120 10.25 -2.15 -15.71
N LYS A 121 9.57 -1.03 -15.98
CA LYS A 121 9.79 -0.26 -17.22
C LYS A 121 11.23 0.22 -17.35
N LYS A 122 11.87 0.60 -16.24
CA LYS A 122 13.29 1.01 -16.24
C LYS A 122 14.21 -0.17 -16.55
N HIS A 123 13.92 -1.35 -15.98
CA HIS A 123 14.65 -2.58 -16.28
C HIS A 123 14.60 -2.88 -17.77
N ASN A 124 13.40 -2.97 -18.35
CA ASN A 124 13.20 -3.34 -19.75
C ASN A 124 13.90 -2.36 -20.70
N LYS A 125 13.84 -1.05 -20.39
CA LYS A 125 14.54 -0.04 -21.18
C LYS A 125 16.07 -0.16 -21.11
N LYS A 126 16.62 -0.58 -19.96
CA LYS A 126 18.08 -0.65 -19.77
C LYS A 126 18.69 -1.92 -20.32
N THR A 127 18.03 -3.06 -20.12
CA THR A 127 18.58 -4.37 -20.49
C THR A 127 18.21 -4.80 -21.90
N GLY A 128 17.29 -4.07 -22.57
CA GLY A 128 16.73 -4.44 -23.87
C GLY A 128 15.87 -5.71 -23.84
N ILE A 129 15.76 -6.34 -22.68
CA ILE A 129 15.01 -7.58 -22.47
C ILE A 129 13.71 -7.19 -21.78
N SER A 130 12.60 -7.51 -22.44
CA SER A 130 11.32 -7.53 -21.77
C SER A 130 11.38 -8.59 -20.68
N ILE A 131 11.51 -8.17 -19.42
CA ILE A 131 10.78 -8.89 -18.38
C ILE A 131 9.33 -8.72 -18.80
N SER A 132 8.82 -9.76 -19.46
CA SER A 132 7.43 -9.82 -19.83
C SER A 132 6.64 -9.66 -18.54
N LEU A 133 5.60 -8.87 -18.62
CA LEU A 133 4.49 -8.85 -17.69
C LEU A 133 3.74 -10.20 -17.67
N ALA A 134 4.41 -11.33 -17.92
CA ALA A 134 3.97 -12.66 -17.52
C ALA A 134 3.80 -12.76 -15.98
N PHE A 135 4.40 -11.82 -15.24
CA PHE A 135 4.07 -11.54 -13.84
C PHE A 135 2.84 -10.65 -13.64
N MET A 136 2.31 -9.89 -14.62
CA MET A 136 1.15 -8.99 -14.35
C MET A 136 -0.07 -9.72 -13.83
N PRO A 137 -0.47 -10.89 -14.37
CA PRO A 137 -1.57 -11.66 -13.79
C PRO A 137 -1.30 -11.99 -12.30
N MET A 138 -0.06 -12.32 -11.93
CA MET A 138 0.33 -12.54 -10.53
C MET A 138 0.43 -11.25 -9.72
N VAL A 139 0.84 -10.12 -10.33
CA VAL A 139 0.95 -8.80 -9.69
C VAL A 139 -0.42 -8.23 -9.36
N LEU A 140 -1.40 -8.43 -10.26
CA LEU A 140 -2.79 -8.06 -10.04
C LEU A 140 -3.47 -8.95 -8.98
N GLN A 141 -2.89 -10.11 -8.68
CA GLN A 141 -3.29 -10.99 -7.58
C GLN A 141 -2.54 -10.71 -6.28
N GLN A 142 -1.63 -9.74 -6.25
CA GLN A 142 -0.92 -9.43 -5.02
C GLN A 142 -1.88 -8.78 -4.03
N PRO A 143 -1.84 -9.19 -2.75
CA PRO A 143 -2.67 -8.61 -1.70
C PRO A 143 -2.71 -7.08 -1.72
N PHE A 144 -1.56 -6.41 -1.84
CA PHE A 144 -1.53 -4.94 -1.84
C PHE A 144 -2.28 -4.28 -3.00
N PHE A 145 -2.64 -5.02 -4.05
CA PHE A 145 -3.41 -4.51 -5.19
C PHE A 145 -4.93 -4.75 -5.04
N ILE A 146 -5.32 -5.77 -4.29
CA ILE A 146 -6.73 -6.14 -4.09
C ILE A 146 -7.28 -5.32 -2.93
N THR A 147 -7.89 -4.18 -3.25
CA THR A 147 -8.33 -3.19 -2.24
C THR A 147 -9.84 -3.23 -1.95
N ASP A 148 -10.56 -4.25 -2.46
CA ASP A 148 -12.01 -4.35 -2.36
C ASP A 148 -12.49 -4.39 -0.90
N LEU A 149 -11.75 -5.07 -0.02
CA LEU A 149 -12.05 -5.13 1.41
C LEU A 149 -11.97 -3.74 2.05
N ILE A 150 -10.89 -2.99 1.79
CA ILE A 150 -10.73 -1.62 2.28
C ILE A 150 -11.84 -0.71 1.77
N CYS A 151 -12.20 -0.83 0.49
CA CYS A 151 -13.32 -0.10 -0.10
C CYS A 151 -14.66 -0.43 0.57
N LYS A 152 -14.86 -1.69 0.98
CA LYS A 152 -16.05 -2.11 1.73
C LYS A 152 -16.05 -1.51 3.14
N LEU A 153 -14.94 -1.58 3.86
CA LEU A 153 -14.83 -1.01 5.21
C LEU A 153 -15.02 0.52 5.22
N LEU A 154 -14.57 1.22 4.18
CA LEU A 154 -14.82 2.65 3.99
C LEU A 154 -16.32 2.96 3.87
N LYS A 155 -17.06 2.20 3.05
CA LYS A 155 -18.53 2.33 2.94
C LYS A 155 -19.22 2.03 4.27
N GLU A 156 -18.73 1.06 5.02
CA GLU A 156 -19.27 0.77 6.35
C GLU A 156 -19.05 1.94 7.32
N CYS A 157 -17.92 2.66 7.22
CA CYS A 157 -17.69 3.88 7.99
C CYS A 157 -18.66 5.01 7.62
N GLU A 158 -18.96 5.19 6.33
CA GLU A 158 -19.96 6.15 5.87
C GLU A 158 -21.34 5.85 6.46
N VAL A 159 -21.75 4.57 6.46
CA VAL A 159 -23.01 4.12 7.07
C VAL A 159 -23.04 4.40 8.57
N MET A 160 -21.97 4.04 9.29
CA MET A 160 -21.87 4.33 10.73
C MET A 160 -21.97 5.83 11.01
N LEU A 161 -21.24 6.67 10.27
CA LEU A 161 -21.31 8.12 10.43
C LEU A 161 -22.72 8.66 10.20
N ASN A 162 -23.39 8.23 9.13
CA ASN A 162 -24.75 8.66 8.81
C ASN A 162 -25.75 8.32 9.93
N GLN A 163 -25.61 7.17 10.60
CA GLN A 163 -26.43 6.81 11.77
C GLN A 163 -26.21 7.73 12.97
N LEU A 164 -25.03 8.34 13.09
CA LEU A 164 -24.69 9.25 14.18
C LEU A 164 -25.08 10.71 13.90
N PHE A 165 -25.36 11.06 12.64
CA PHE A 165 -25.80 12.41 12.23
C PHE A 165 -27.33 12.58 12.25
N LEU A 166 -28.08 11.47 12.39
CA LEU A 166 -29.51 11.45 12.70
C LEU A 166 -29.75 11.32 14.22
#